data_AF-A0A368FL97-F1
#
_entry.id   AF-A0A368FL97-F1
#
_cell.length_a   1.000
_cell.length_b   1.000
_cell.length_c   1.000
_cell.angle_alpha   90.00
_cell.angle_beta   90.00
_cell.angle_gamma   90.00
#
_symmetry.space_group_name_H-M   'P 1'
#
loop_
_entity.id
_entity.type
_entity.pdbx_description
1 polymer ?
#
loop_
_entity_poly.entity_id
_entity_poly.type
_entity_poly.pdbx_seq_one_letter_code
_entity_poly.pdbx_strand_id
1 'polypeptide(L)'
;MQSMLIADYETDPFVQRAVDQLNFYIFPVLNPDGYEYSRSGVSPMVRLWRKNRSAMLCKKDQWFRERCCGGVDLNRNFDWFWGEIGSSSDRCSEIYQGKGPFSEAEARAVRDAMFSPELRGKVDAFLTLHTYSQMWIHPFSHQRKTVPEDISEIEQVGRRALNALESVYGTKYRFGTGADILYPSSGGSDDWAKGKGGAKYVYLMELRPGEEGW
;
A
#
# COMPACT_ATOMS: atom_id res chain seq x y z
N MET A 1 -13.69 -6.89 7.17
CA MET A 1 -14.25 -6.59 5.83
C MET A 1 -14.86 -7.83 5.19
N GLN A 2 -14.09 -8.88 4.83
CA GLN A 2 -14.67 -10.07 4.19
C GLN A 2 -15.82 -10.70 5.00
N SER A 3 -15.65 -10.89 6.30
CA SER A 3 -16.72 -11.42 7.16
C SER A 3 -17.97 -10.55 7.19
N MET A 4 -17.83 -9.21 7.15
CA MET A 4 -18.94 -8.25 7.10
C MET A 4 -19.71 -8.38 5.78
N LEU A 5 -19.01 -8.44 4.65
CA LEU A 5 -19.64 -8.59 3.33
C LEU A 5 -20.44 -9.89 3.22
N ILE A 6 -20.07 -10.95 3.93
CA ILE A 6 -20.76 -12.25 3.91
C ILE A 6 -21.88 -12.27 4.96
N ALA A 7 -21.57 -11.91 6.20
CA ALA A 7 -22.50 -12.03 7.33
C ALA A 7 -23.66 -11.03 7.25
N ASP A 8 -23.39 -9.84 6.70
CA ASP A 8 -24.37 -8.74 6.70
C ASP A 8 -25.10 -8.59 5.36
N TYR A 9 -24.82 -9.47 4.37
CA TYR A 9 -25.45 -9.38 3.05
C TYR A 9 -26.98 -9.49 3.09
N GLU A 10 -27.52 -10.40 3.91
CA GLU A 10 -28.97 -10.61 4.04
C GLU A 10 -29.63 -9.63 5.04
N THR A 11 -28.84 -8.88 5.81
CA THR A 11 -29.33 -8.10 6.96
C THR A 11 -29.10 -6.60 6.86
N ASP A 12 -28.09 -6.15 6.11
CA ASP A 12 -27.78 -4.75 5.86
C ASP A 12 -28.04 -4.38 4.38
N PRO A 13 -29.10 -3.60 4.08
CA PRO A 13 -29.41 -3.17 2.72
C PRO A 13 -28.30 -2.37 2.03
N PHE A 14 -27.41 -1.71 2.79
CA PHE A 14 -26.23 -1.05 2.23
C PHE A 14 -25.21 -2.07 1.74
N VAL A 15 -24.90 -3.08 2.55
CA VAL A 15 -23.97 -4.16 2.17
C VAL A 15 -24.54 -4.95 0.99
N GLN A 16 -25.82 -5.29 1.02
CA GLN A 16 -26.49 -5.99 -0.09
C GLN A 16 -26.32 -5.23 -1.41
N ARG A 17 -26.71 -3.93 -1.44
CA ARG A 17 -26.55 -3.10 -2.64
C ARG A 17 -25.10 -2.99 -3.10
N ALA A 18 -24.15 -2.89 -2.17
CA ALA A 18 -22.75 -2.81 -2.51
C ALA A 18 -22.26 -4.09 -3.19
N VAL A 19 -22.63 -5.28 -2.68
CA VAL A 19 -22.26 -6.58 -3.25
C VAL A 19 -22.97 -6.83 -4.59
N ASP A 20 -24.23 -6.40 -4.73
CA ASP A 20 -24.99 -6.57 -5.98
C ASP A 20 -24.48 -5.69 -7.13
N GLN A 21 -23.86 -4.55 -6.80
CA GLN A 21 -23.42 -3.55 -7.78
C GLN A 21 -21.92 -3.55 -8.02
N LEU A 22 -21.11 -4.08 -7.09
CA LEU A 22 -19.65 -4.03 -7.13
C LEU A 22 -19.04 -5.42 -6.95
N ASN A 23 -17.91 -5.63 -7.62
CA ASN A 23 -17.08 -6.81 -7.39
C ASN A 23 -15.94 -6.46 -6.43
N PHE A 24 -15.82 -7.19 -5.32
CA PHE A 24 -14.77 -6.99 -4.33
C PHE A 24 -13.63 -8.00 -4.52
N TYR A 25 -12.47 -7.52 -4.95
CA TYR A 25 -11.24 -8.30 -5.03
C TYR A 25 -10.37 -7.99 -3.80
N ILE A 26 -10.30 -8.95 -2.87
CA ILE A 26 -9.64 -8.76 -1.58
C ILE A 26 -8.40 -9.66 -1.52
N PHE A 27 -7.24 -9.07 -1.27
CA PHE A 27 -5.98 -9.77 -1.03
C PHE A 27 -5.58 -9.62 0.44
N PRO A 28 -5.95 -10.56 1.33
CA PRO A 28 -5.76 -10.38 2.78
C PRO A 28 -4.30 -10.25 3.19
N VAL A 29 -3.40 -10.96 2.51
CA VAL A 29 -1.96 -10.96 2.78
C VAL A 29 -1.21 -10.93 1.46
N LEU A 30 -0.78 -9.74 1.04
CA LEU A 30 -0.01 -9.58 -0.19
C LEU A 30 1.45 -10.07 -0.06
N ASN A 31 2.02 -9.99 1.15
CA ASN A 31 3.37 -10.45 1.48
C ASN A 31 3.31 -11.67 2.41
N PRO A 32 2.94 -12.87 1.91
CA PRO A 32 2.76 -14.05 2.75
C PRO A 32 4.07 -14.49 3.41
N ASP A 33 5.20 -14.42 2.70
CA ASP A 33 6.50 -14.84 3.24
C ASP A 33 6.98 -13.93 4.36
N GLY A 34 6.86 -12.60 4.18
CA GLY A 34 7.19 -11.63 5.21
C GLY A 34 6.25 -11.74 6.41
N TYR A 35 4.96 -12.01 6.17
CA TYR A 35 3.98 -12.25 7.23
C TYR A 35 4.36 -13.46 8.09
N GLU A 36 4.67 -14.61 7.49
CA GLU A 36 5.09 -15.78 8.27
C GLU A 36 6.42 -15.57 8.98
N TYR A 37 7.41 -14.95 8.30
CA TYR A 37 8.68 -14.65 8.94
C TYR A 37 8.48 -13.78 10.18
N SER A 38 7.61 -12.76 10.14
CA SER A 38 7.32 -11.92 11.31
C SER A 38 6.72 -12.67 12.51
N ARG A 39 6.15 -13.85 12.28
CA ARG A 39 5.52 -14.72 13.28
C ARG A 39 6.44 -15.84 13.75
N SER A 40 7.58 -16.05 13.09
CA SER A 40 8.52 -17.13 13.43
C SER A 40 9.37 -16.82 14.67
N GLY A 41 9.27 -15.62 15.24
CA GLY A 41 10.02 -15.24 16.43
C GLY A 41 9.62 -13.88 17.01
N VAL A 42 9.95 -13.67 18.28
CA VAL A 42 9.58 -12.47 19.05
C VAL A 42 10.68 -11.39 19.05
N SER A 43 11.88 -11.71 18.56
CA SER A 43 12.97 -10.74 18.44
C SER A 43 12.53 -9.57 17.55
N PRO A 44 12.86 -8.30 17.88
CA PRO A 44 12.53 -7.16 17.03
C PRO A 44 12.98 -7.31 15.58
N MET A 45 14.13 -7.95 15.34
CA MET A 45 14.66 -8.17 13.99
C MET A 45 13.79 -9.12 13.14
N VAL A 46 12.95 -9.93 13.79
CA VAL A 46 12.02 -10.86 13.15
C VAL A 46 10.62 -10.25 13.16
N ARG A 47 10.12 -9.89 14.34
CA ARG A 47 8.74 -9.42 14.54
C ARG A 47 8.43 -8.12 13.79
N LEU A 48 9.42 -7.25 13.60
CA LEU A 48 9.28 -5.98 12.89
C LEU A 48 9.70 -6.05 11.41
N TRP A 49 9.85 -7.26 10.86
CA TRP A 49 10.19 -7.44 9.45
C TRP A 49 9.09 -6.85 8.54
N ARG A 50 9.49 -5.97 7.62
CA ARG A 50 8.59 -5.25 6.70
C ARG A 50 8.64 -5.76 5.26
N LYS A 51 9.85 -6.06 4.77
CA LYS A 51 10.09 -6.40 3.36
C LYS A 51 9.51 -7.77 2.99
N ASN A 52 9.53 -8.12 1.71
CA ASN A 52 9.31 -9.52 1.34
C ASN A 52 10.53 -10.41 1.71
N ARG A 53 10.53 -11.67 1.30
CA ARG A 53 11.60 -12.65 1.61
C ARG A 53 12.41 -13.08 0.39
N SER A 54 12.54 -12.21 -0.62
CA SER A 54 13.42 -12.50 -1.76
C SER A 54 14.87 -12.76 -1.34
N ALA A 55 15.56 -13.57 -2.16
CA ALA A 55 16.81 -14.22 -1.81
C ALA A 55 17.85 -13.27 -1.19
N MET A 56 18.54 -13.79 -0.15
CA MET A 56 19.62 -13.09 0.52
C MET A 56 20.86 -13.08 -0.37
N LEU A 57 21.43 -11.90 -0.58
CA LEU A 57 22.71 -11.73 -1.28
C LEU A 57 23.73 -11.11 -0.35
N CYS A 58 24.93 -11.66 -0.35
CA CYS A 58 26.06 -11.21 0.44
C CYS A 58 26.97 -10.31 -0.41
N LYS A 59 27.32 -9.14 0.13
CA LYS A 59 28.29 -8.22 -0.48
C LYS A 59 29.28 -7.77 0.59
N LYS A 60 30.55 -7.62 0.21
CA LYS A 60 31.53 -6.95 1.08
C LYS A 60 31.26 -5.45 1.11
N ASP A 61 31.19 -4.88 2.31
CA ASP A 61 31.14 -3.43 2.49
C ASP A 61 32.51 -2.79 2.22
N GLN A 62 32.58 -1.46 2.32
CA GLN A 62 33.83 -0.70 2.12
C GLN A 62 34.96 -1.05 3.10
N TRP A 63 34.65 -1.80 4.17
CA TRP A 63 35.58 -2.26 5.20
C TRP A 63 35.86 -3.77 5.08
N PHE A 64 35.56 -4.38 3.93
CA PHE A 64 35.72 -5.81 3.65
C PHE A 64 34.90 -6.76 4.52
N ARG A 65 33.87 -6.26 5.23
CA ARG A 65 32.97 -7.09 6.02
C ARG A 65 31.86 -7.63 5.13
N GLU A 66 31.56 -8.92 5.27
CA GLU A 66 30.46 -9.53 4.54
C GLU A 66 29.12 -9.11 5.15
N ARG A 67 28.24 -8.53 4.33
CA ARG A 67 26.89 -8.14 4.70
C ARG A 67 25.90 -8.85 3.79
N CYS A 68 25.07 -9.71 4.38
CA CYS A 68 24.05 -10.49 3.69
C CYS A 68 22.67 -9.89 3.95
N CYS A 69 21.98 -9.51 2.88
CA CYS A 69 20.66 -8.87 2.99
C CYS A 69 19.70 -9.46 1.96
N GLY A 70 18.46 -9.68 2.37
CA GLY A 70 17.38 -10.16 1.53
C GLY A 70 16.16 -9.24 1.65
N GLY A 71 15.18 -9.50 0.81
CA GLY A 71 13.91 -8.77 0.79
C GLY A 71 13.98 -7.40 0.14
N VAL A 72 12.85 -7.03 -0.46
CA VAL A 72 12.54 -5.77 -1.13
C VAL A 72 11.33 -5.13 -0.45
N ASP A 73 11.35 -3.80 -0.36
CA ASP A 73 10.17 -3.03 0.03
C ASP A 73 9.16 -3.06 -1.13
N LEU A 74 8.07 -3.81 -0.94
CA LEU A 74 7.05 -3.97 -1.98
C LEU A 74 6.39 -2.64 -2.35
N ASN A 75 6.27 -1.68 -1.44
CA ASN A 75 5.70 -0.36 -1.73
C ASN A 75 6.76 0.65 -2.24
N ARG A 76 7.91 0.14 -2.71
CA ARG A 76 8.90 0.85 -3.53
C ARG A 76 9.18 0.12 -4.84
N ASN A 77 8.45 -0.96 -5.14
CA ASN A 77 8.74 -1.86 -6.26
C ASN A 77 7.81 -1.67 -7.47
N PHE A 78 6.84 -0.76 -7.43
CA PHE A 78 5.94 -0.53 -8.57
C PHE A 78 6.58 0.41 -9.61
N ASP A 79 6.13 0.31 -10.86
CA ASP A 79 6.63 1.12 -11.97
C ASP A 79 6.06 2.56 -11.98
N TRP A 80 6.37 3.32 -10.93
CA TRP A 80 6.00 4.73 -10.80
C TRP A 80 7.17 5.54 -10.27
N PHE A 81 7.85 6.28 -11.15
CA PHE A 81 9.10 7.01 -10.86
C PHE A 81 10.13 6.14 -10.10
N TRP A 82 10.17 4.85 -10.43
CA TRP A 82 10.82 3.82 -9.62
C TRP A 82 12.29 4.17 -9.34
N GLY A 83 12.64 4.24 -8.06
CA GLY A 83 14.01 4.53 -7.63
C GLY A 83 14.45 5.99 -7.67
N GLU A 84 13.54 6.92 -7.95
CA GLU A 84 13.91 8.35 -8.06
C GLU A 84 13.97 9.06 -6.70
N ILE A 85 12.99 8.85 -5.83
CA ILE A 85 12.95 9.49 -4.50
C ILE A 85 12.35 8.57 -3.43
N GLY A 86 12.71 8.82 -2.17
CA GLY A 86 12.14 8.12 -1.00
C GLY A 86 12.32 6.60 -1.02
N SER A 87 13.34 6.11 -1.74
CA SER A 87 13.70 4.70 -1.92
C SER A 87 15.21 4.53 -1.83
N SER A 88 15.69 3.29 -1.77
CA SER A 88 17.12 3.00 -1.70
C SER A 88 17.55 1.92 -2.68
N SER A 89 18.77 2.05 -3.21
CA SER A 89 19.46 1.01 -3.96
C SER A 89 20.33 0.09 -3.08
N ASP A 90 20.51 0.41 -1.79
CA ASP A 90 21.15 -0.49 -0.83
C ASP A 90 20.18 -1.62 -0.47
N ARG A 91 20.55 -2.86 -0.82
CA ARG A 91 19.77 -4.08 -0.53
C ARG A 91 19.45 -4.25 0.96
N CYS A 92 20.31 -3.72 1.81
CA CYS A 92 20.16 -3.81 3.25
C CYS A 92 19.30 -2.70 3.86
N SER A 93 18.84 -1.75 3.05
CA SER A 93 17.86 -0.75 3.47
C SER A 93 16.48 -1.39 3.64
N GLU A 94 15.71 -0.86 4.60
CA GLU A 94 14.29 -1.19 4.78
C GLU A 94 13.41 -0.65 3.64
N ILE A 95 13.89 0.35 2.90
CA ILE A 95 13.23 0.94 1.74
C ILE A 95 13.92 0.53 0.42
N TYR A 96 14.57 -0.65 0.41
CA TYR A 96 15.21 -1.16 -0.79
C TYR A 96 14.20 -1.41 -1.90
N GLN A 97 14.38 -0.74 -3.05
CA GLN A 97 13.41 -0.71 -4.15
C GLN A 97 13.36 -1.96 -5.04
N GLY A 98 14.32 -2.87 -4.88
CA GLY A 98 14.49 -4.03 -5.77
C GLY A 98 15.48 -3.79 -6.90
N LYS A 99 15.56 -4.75 -7.85
CA LYS A 99 16.48 -4.69 -9.00
C LYS A 99 15.89 -3.95 -10.21
N GLY A 100 14.58 -3.79 -10.22
CA GLY A 100 13.80 -3.12 -11.25
C GLY A 100 12.36 -2.98 -10.76
N PRO A 101 11.53 -2.19 -11.45
CA PRO A 101 10.10 -2.19 -11.18
C PRO A 101 9.54 -3.60 -11.40
N PHE A 102 8.65 -4.03 -10.52
CA PHE A 102 8.05 -5.36 -10.50
C PHE A 102 9.06 -6.51 -10.46
N SER A 103 10.21 -6.30 -9.80
CA SER A 103 11.18 -7.38 -9.59
C SER A 103 10.65 -8.47 -8.65
N GLU A 104 9.70 -8.14 -7.78
CA GLU A 104 9.12 -9.07 -6.82
C GLU A 104 7.83 -9.72 -7.35
N ALA A 105 7.59 -10.97 -6.98
CA ALA A 105 6.43 -11.73 -7.46
C ALA A 105 5.11 -11.16 -6.95
N GLU A 106 5.11 -10.65 -5.73
CA GLU A 106 3.96 -10.05 -5.06
C GLU A 106 3.52 -8.76 -5.77
N ALA A 107 4.47 -7.90 -6.14
CA ALA A 107 4.18 -6.69 -6.92
C ALA A 107 3.69 -7.03 -8.34
N ARG A 108 4.28 -8.06 -8.98
CA ARG A 108 3.80 -8.57 -10.27
C ARG A 108 2.38 -9.12 -10.19
N ALA A 109 2.03 -9.82 -9.11
CA ALA A 109 0.69 -10.39 -8.94
C ALA A 109 -0.38 -9.28 -8.94
N VAL A 110 -0.13 -8.14 -8.28
CA VAL A 110 -1.04 -6.98 -8.32
C VAL A 110 -1.15 -6.43 -9.75
N ARG A 111 -0.01 -6.22 -10.42
CA ARG A 111 0.03 -5.76 -11.81
C ARG A 111 -0.77 -6.66 -12.74
N ASP A 112 -0.50 -7.95 -12.69
CA ASP A 112 -1.06 -8.95 -13.58
C ASP A 112 -2.56 -9.15 -13.31
N ALA A 113 -2.99 -9.08 -12.06
CA ALA A 113 -4.41 -9.06 -11.70
C ALA A 113 -5.09 -7.84 -12.33
N MET A 114 -4.54 -6.65 -12.14
CA MET A 114 -5.16 -5.40 -12.60
C MET A 114 -5.24 -5.28 -14.13
N PHE A 115 -4.31 -5.92 -14.84
CA PHE A 115 -4.31 -5.99 -16.30
C PHE A 115 -4.88 -7.30 -16.87
N SER A 116 -5.46 -8.15 -16.01
CA SER A 116 -6.14 -9.37 -16.45
C SER A 116 -7.36 -9.03 -17.33
N PRO A 117 -7.83 -9.95 -18.20
CA PRO A 117 -9.06 -9.76 -18.97
C PRO A 117 -10.29 -9.42 -18.11
N GLU A 118 -10.28 -9.87 -16.86
CA GLU A 118 -11.35 -9.63 -15.90
C GLU A 118 -11.37 -8.17 -15.44
N LEU A 119 -10.22 -7.64 -14.99
CA LEU A 119 -10.13 -6.34 -14.31
C LEU A 119 -9.73 -5.17 -15.20
N ARG A 120 -9.06 -5.41 -16.33
CA ARG A 120 -8.47 -4.35 -17.14
C ARG A 120 -9.53 -3.34 -17.58
N GLY A 121 -9.37 -2.09 -17.15
CA GLY A 121 -10.30 -0.99 -17.45
C GLY A 121 -11.62 -1.04 -16.70
N LYS A 122 -11.77 -1.91 -15.70
CA LYS A 122 -12.98 -2.08 -14.87
C LYS A 122 -12.73 -1.83 -13.37
N VAL A 123 -11.53 -1.42 -12.99
CA VAL A 123 -11.21 -1.14 -11.58
C VAL A 123 -11.60 0.29 -11.24
N ASP A 124 -12.74 0.46 -10.56
CA ASP A 124 -13.19 1.78 -10.10
C ASP A 124 -12.35 2.31 -8.93
N ALA A 125 -11.97 1.42 -8.01
CA ALA A 125 -11.26 1.78 -6.78
C ALA A 125 -10.08 0.84 -6.48
N PHE A 126 -8.99 1.42 -5.98
CA PHE A 126 -7.82 0.70 -5.48
C PHE A 126 -7.51 1.16 -4.06
N LEU A 127 -7.67 0.26 -3.09
CA LEU A 127 -7.44 0.55 -1.68
C LEU A 127 -6.27 -0.30 -1.18
N THR A 128 -5.23 0.35 -0.65
CA THR A 128 -4.11 -0.34 0.00
C THR A 128 -4.04 0.03 1.49
N LEU A 129 -3.92 -0.99 2.34
CA LEU A 129 -4.01 -0.86 3.78
C LEU A 129 -2.65 -1.08 4.43
N HIS A 130 -2.25 -0.12 5.25
CA HIS A 130 -0.99 -0.06 5.97
C HIS A 130 -1.24 0.32 7.44
N THR A 131 -0.21 0.16 8.26
CA THR A 131 -0.16 0.71 9.61
C THR A 131 1.25 1.22 9.90
N TYR A 132 1.42 2.26 10.71
CA TYR A 132 0.45 3.04 11.48
C TYR A 132 0.57 4.53 11.10
N SER A 133 -0.38 5.37 11.52
CA SER A 133 -0.25 6.84 11.73
C SER A 133 -1.61 7.57 11.69
N GLN A 134 -2.71 6.87 11.38
CA GLN A 134 -4.01 7.49 11.11
C GLN A 134 -3.93 8.51 9.96
N MET A 135 -3.47 8.05 8.80
CA MET A 135 -3.43 8.85 7.58
C MET A 135 -4.32 8.23 6.50
N TRP A 136 -5.03 9.08 5.79
CA TRP A 136 -5.81 8.74 4.61
C TRP A 136 -5.18 9.45 3.42
N ILE A 137 -4.36 8.71 2.70
CA ILE A 137 -3.51 9.22 1.63
C ILE A 137 -4.21 9.00 0.30
N HIS A 138 -4.23 10.03 -0.54
CA HIS A 138 -4.54 9.88 -1.97
C HIS A 138 -3.29 10.20 -2.80
N PRO A 139 -3.21 9.78 -4.06
CA PRO A 139 -2.09 10.12 -4.92
C PRO A 139 -1.95 11.65 -5.13
N PHE A 140 -0.77 12.18 -5.41
CA PHE A 140 0.47 11.44 -5.64
C PHE A 140 1.50 11.54 -4.51
N SER A 141 2.28 10.48 -4.34
CA SER A 141 3.34 10.36 -3.33
C SER A 141 4.74 10.65 -3.88
N HIS A 142 4.99 10.51 -5.19
CA HIS A 142 6.34 10.76 -5.77
C HIS A 142 6.82 12.22 -5.66
N GLN A 143 5.92 13.21 -5.68
CA GLN A 143 6.31 14.62 -5.68
C GLN A 143 5.29 15.50 -4.95
N ARG A 144 5.79 16.46 -4.15
CA ARG A 144 4.93 17.43 -3.44
C ARG A 144 4.11 18.27 -4.39
N LYS A 145 2.94 18.71 -3.94
CA LYS A 145 2.00 19.55 -4.71
C LYS A 145 1.59 18.95 -6.06
N THR A 146 1.67 17.63 -6.19
CA THR A 146 1.28 16.91 -7.40
C THR A 146 0.03 16.09 -7.08
N VAL A 147 -1.02 16.30 -7.87
CA VAL A 147 -2.33 15.68 -7.67
C VAL A 147 -2.88 15.15 -9.00
N PRO A 148 -3.77 14.14 -8.98
CA PRO A 148 -4.50 13.72 -10.16
C PRO A 148 -5.42 14.82 -10.71
N GLU A 149 -5.74 14.73 -12.00
CA GLU A 149 -6.65 15.69 -12.66
C GLU A 149 -8.05 15.70 -12.05
N ASP A 150 -8.52 14.55 -11.56
CA ASP A 150 -9.82 14.33 -10.93
C ASP A 150 -9.80 14.50 -9.39
N ILE A 151 -8.83 15.24 -8.87
CA ILE A 151 -8.61 15.46 -7.42
C ILE A 151 -9.87 15.92 -6.68
N SER A 152 -10.70 16.78 -7.30
CA SER A 152 -11.92 17.29 -6.65
C SER A 152 -12.86 16.16 -6.22
N GLU A 153 -12.97 15.10 -7.01
CA GLU A 153 -13.87 13.98 -6.72
C GLU A 153 -13.23 13.01 -5.71
N ILE A 154 -11.92 12.77 -5.85
CA ILE A 154 -11.13 11.98 -4.89
C ILE A 154 -11.19 12.62 -3.49
N GLU A 155 -11.06 13.93 -3.39
CA GLU A 155 -11.19 14.63 -2.12
C GLU A 155 -12.60 14.55 -1.55
N GLN A 156 -13.62 14.74 -2.40
CA GLN A 156 -15.02 14.67 -1.95
C GLN A 156 -15.36 13.30 -1.36
N VAL A 157 -15.00 12.22 -2.04
CA VAL A 157 -15.24 10.84 -1.58
C VAL A 157 -14.41 10.54 -0.33
N GLY A 158 -13.12 10.91 -0.32
CA GLY A 158 -12.22 10.68 0.81
C GLY A 158 -12.71 11.38 2.08
N ARG A 159 -13.15 12.65 1.99
CA ARG A 159 -13.70 13.39 3.13
C ARG A 159 -14.99 12.77 3.67
N ARG A 160 -15.86 12.23 2.80
CA ARG A 160 -17.06 11.49 3.25
C ARG A 160 -16.68 10.22 4.00
N ALA A 161 -15.70 9.47 3.50
CA ALA A 161 -15.20 8.28 4.17
C ALA A 161 -14.61 8.61 5.55
N LEU A 162 -13.85 9.71 5.65
CA LEU A 162 -13.30 10.19 6.92
C LEU A 162 -14.36 10.62 7.93
N ASN A 163 -15.40 11.34 7.49
CA ASN A 163 -16.50 11.71 8.37
C ASN A 163 -17.23 10.46 8.90
N ALA A 164 -17.45 9.44 8.05
CA ALA A 164 -18.04 8.17 8.47
C ALA A 164 -17.14 7.45 9.49
N LEU A 165 -15.82 7.39 9.24
CA LEU A 165 -14.85 6.80 10.15
C LEU A 165 -14.83 7.52 11.52
N GLU A 166 -14.77 8.85 11.51
CA GLU A 166 -14.76 9.66 12.73
C GLU A 166 -16.07 9.50 13.51
N SER A 167 -17.21 9.34 12.84
CA SER A 167 -18.51 9.21 13.53
C SER A 167 -18.65 7.97 14.43
N VAL A 168 -17.86 6.92 14.19
CA VAL A 168 -17.95 5.68 14.98
C VAL A 168 -17.26 5.83 16.34
N TYR A 169 -16.04 6.38 16.36
CA TYR A 169 -15.18 6.40 17.55
C TYR A 169 -14.43 7.72 17.78
N GLY A 170 -14.74 8.78 17.05
CA GLY A 170 -14.05 10.08 17.12
C GLY A 170 -12.60 10.05 16.65
N THR A 171 -12.17 8.99 15.94
CA THR A 171 -10.78 8.85 15.50
C THR A 171 -10.50 9.71 14.30
N LYS A 172 -9.54 10.63 14.45
CA LYS A 172 -9.18 11.59 13.42
C LYS A 172 -8.03 11.08 12.56
N TYR A 173 -8.17 11.25 11.26
CA TYR A 173 -7.14 10.91 10.28
C TYR A 173 -6.68 12.17 9.55
N ARG A 174 -5.37 12.25 9.27
CA ARG A 174 -4.82 13.27 8.36
C ARG A 174 -5.16 12.90 6.92
N PHE A 175 -5.56 13.88 6.12
CA PHE A 175 -5.96 13.68 4.72
C PHE A 175 -5.10 14.53 3.78
N GLY A 176 -4.61 13.93 2.70
CA GLY A 176 -3.84 14.64 1.68
C GLY A 176 -3.00 13.70 0.83
N THR A 177 -2.09 14.28 0.05
CA THR A 177 -1.13 13.50 -0.74
C THR A 177 -0.04 12.90 0.13
N GLY A 178 0.47 11.70 -0.21
CA GLY A 178 1.55 11.08 0.55
C GLY A 178 2.80 11.95 0.61
N ALA A 179 3.10 12.68 -0.47
CA ALA A 179 4.25 13.59 -0.54
C ALA A 179 4.12 14.78 0.42
N ASP A 180 2.90 15.31 0.61
CA ASP A 180 2.64 16.51 1.40
C ASP A 180 2.40 16.19 2.88
N ILE A 181 1.75 15.06 3.21
CA ILE A 181 1.43 14.73 4.61
C ILE A 181 2.44 13.78 5.27
N LEU A 182 3.23 13.05 4.48
CA LEU A 182 4.26 12.14 4.98
C LEU A 182 5.65 12.54 4.45
N TYR A 183 6.04 12.04 3.28
CA TYR A 183 7.26 12.44 2.56
C TYR A 183 7.20 11.95 1.11
N PRO A 184 7.92 12.59 0.17
CA PRO A 184 8.00 12.13 -1.21
C PRO A 184 8.58 10.70 -1.32
N SER A 185 7.88 9.81 -2.02
CA SER A 185 8.34 8.44 -2.26
C SER A 185 7.89 7.89 -3.60
N SER A 186 8.81 7.19 -4.26
CA SER A 186 8.59 6.52 -5.54
C SER A 186 8.25 5.05 -5.39
N GLY A 187 7.66 4.48 -6.44
CA GLY A 187 7.40 3.04 -6.55
C GLY A 187 6.27 2.52 -5.67
N GLY A 188 5.40 3.42 -5.21
CA GLY A 188 4.18 3.10 -4.47
C GLY A 188 3.11 2.46 -5.35
N SER A 189 2.37 1.52 -4.76
CA SER A 189 1.28 0.81 -5.43
C SER A 189 0.07 1.70 -5.73
N ASP A 190 -0.25 2.62 -4.83
CA ASP A 190 -1.31 3.63 -4.95
C ASP A 190 -1.04 4.58 -6.12
N ASP A 191 0.15 5.18 -6.16
CA ASP A 191 0.55 6.07 -7.24
C ASP A 191 0.53 5.35 -8.61
N TRP A 192 1.07 4.12 -8.67
CA TRP A 192 1.04 3.31 -9.88
C TRP A 192 -0.40 2.96 -10.30
N ALA A 193 -1.27 2.59 -9.34
CA ALA A 193 -2.65 2.23 -9.64
C ALA A 193 -3.45 3.41 -10.21
N LYS A 194 -3.18 4.62 -9.72
CA LYS A 194 -3.78 5.83 -10.27
C LYS A 194 -3.20 6.22 -11.62
N GLY A 195 -1.87 6.28 -11.73
CA GLY A 195 -1.21 6.87 -12.88
C GLY A 195 -1.05 5.96 -14.09
N LYS A 196 -0.83 4.65 -13.88
CA LYS A 196 -0.71 3.65 -14.96
C LYS A 196 -1.81 2.60 -14.94
N GLY A 197 -2.37 2.38 -13.76
CA GLY A 197 -3.37 1.37 -13.52
C GLY A 197 -4.78 1.72 -13.98
N GLY A 198 -5.09 3.02 -14.07
CA GLY A 198 -6.40 3.53 -14.49
C GLY A 198 -7.48 3.48 -13.41
N ALA A 199 -7.15 3.15 -12.15
CA ALA A 199 -8.11 3.19 -11.06
C ALA A 199 -8.48 4.65 -10.72
N LYS A 200 -9.78 4.92 -10.57
CA LYS A 200 -10.27 6.28 -10.29
C LYS A 200 -10.07 6.65 -8.82
N TYR A 201 -10.70 5.90 -7.92
CA TYR A 201 -10.67 6.17 -6.48
C TYR A 201 -9.54 5.38 -5.84
N VAL A 202 -8.42 6.06 -5.59
CA VAL A 202 -7.22 5.42 -5.03
C VAL A 202 -6.91 5.99 -3.67
N TYR A 203 -6.78 5.11 -2.67
CA TYR A 203 -6.41 5.51 -1.31
C TYR A 203 -5.44 4.52 -0.67
N LEU A 204 -4.42 5.07 -0.02
CA LEU A 204 -3.56 4.37 0.93
C LEU A 204 -4.00 4.78 2.34
N MET A 205 -4.31 3.80 3.18
CA MET A 205 -4.71 4.07 4.56
C MET A 205 -3.62 3.60 5.51
N GLU A 206 -3.06 4.51 6.29
CA GLU A 206 -2.26 4.18 7.48
C GLU A 206 -3.21 4.12 8.68
N LEU A 207 -3.55 2.92 9.15
CA LEU A 207 -4.53 2.74 10.22
C LEU A 207 -3.94 3.08 11.60
N ARG A 208 -4.70 2.78 12.66
CA ARG A 208 -4.28 2.97 14.06
C ARG A 208 -3.00 2.20 14.41
N PRO A 209 -2.23 2.66 15.42
CA PRO A 209 -2.43 3.89 16.20
C PRO A 209 -2.04 5.18 15.44
N GLY A 210 -2.33 6.34 16.03
CA GLY A 210 -1.76 7.62 15.59
C GLY A 210 -0.29 7.75 16.02
N GLU A 211 0.42 8.73 15.47
CA GLU A 211 1.85 8.97 15.79
C GLU A 211 2.09 9.29 17.28
N GLU A 212 1.11 9.88 17.96
CA GLU A 212 1.18 10.28 19.38
C GLU A 212 0.83 9.14 20.36
N GLY A 213 0.49 7.95 19.86
CA GLY A 213 0.05 6.81 20.67
C GLY A 213 1.11 5.72 20.79
N TRP A 214 2.14 5.95 21.61
CA TRP A 214 3.11 4.94 22.06
C TRP A 214 3.18 4.90 23.58
#